data_AF-A0A4P7DNC3-F1
#
_entry.id   AF-A0A4P7DNC3-F1
#
_cell.length_a   1.000
_cell.length_b   1.000
_cell.length_c   1.000
_cell.angle_alpha   90.00
_cell.angle_beta   90.00
_cell.angle_gamma   90.00
#
_symmetry.space_group_name_H-M   'P 1'
#
loop_
_entity.id
_entity.type
_entity.pdbx_description
1 polymer ?
#
loop_
_entity_poly.entity_id
_entity_poly.type
_entity_poly.pdbx_seq_one_letter_code
_entity_poly.pdbx_strand_id
1 'polypeptide(L)'
;MKETSLSRKEKILQTALQLFATKGYLDSSTKEIAAQAGVSEALIFKHFGNKDALLAHIVKSGYRKVLMQHKGMMTYKGAKDFLRNMVLLPSQLVAEEPLFWKLQERLSHHSFSKSQHELFIKPVQPIVHRAFVELGFKNPELETQFLLLVIDMLWKKEACGDIENAAELASLIQKKYDLT
;
A
#
# COMPACT_ATOMS: atom_id res chain seq x y z
N MET A 1 21.04 22.47 -10.17
CA MET A 1 19.72 21.80 -10.09
C MET A 1 18.82 22.68 -9.24
N LYS A 2 17.64 23.08 -9.72
CA LYS A 2 16.66 23.79 -8.87
C LYS A 2 16.01 22.76 -7.95
N GLU A 3 16.25 22.87 -6.65
CA GLU A 3 15.40 22.21 -5.66
C GLU A 3 13.98 22.77 -5.83
N THR A 4 13.07 21.97 -6.39
CA THR A 4 11.66 22.36 -6.48
C THR A 4 11.10 22.33 -5.06
N SER A 5 10.99 23.49 -4.42
CA SER A 5 10.42 23.61 -3.07
C SER A 5 8.98 23.09 -3.07
N LEU A 6 8.66 22.14 -2.19
CA LEU A 6 7.31 21.60 -2.03
C LEU A 6 6.29 22.73 -1.80
N SER A 7 5.14 22.64 -2.47
CA SER A 7 4.00 23.52 -2.20
C SER A 7 3.53 23.34 -0.75
N ARG A 8 2.86 24.36 -0.20
CA ARG A 8 2.28 24.28 1.16
C ARG A 8 1.33 23.09 1.31
N LYS A 9 0.57 22.77 0.25
CA LYS A 9 -0.34 21.61 0.23
C LYS A 9 0.43 20.30 0.35
N GLU A 10 1.53 20.14 -0.38
CA GLU A 10 2.37 18.94 -0.31
C GLU A 10 3.05 18.81 1.06
N LYS A 11 3.53 19.92 1.64
CA LYS A 11 4.09 19.93 3.00
C LYS A 11 3.07 19.45 4.03
N ILE A 12 1.82 19.91 3.95
CA ILE A 12 0.73 19.44 4.83
C ILE A 12 0.52 17.93 4.65
N LEU A 13 0.42 17.45 3.40
CA LEU A 13 0.18 16.03 3.12
C LEU A 13 1.31 15.13 3.62
N GLN A 14 2.56 15.51 3.37
CA GLN A 14 3.73 14.74 3.82
C GLN A 14 3.82 14.69 5.35
N THR A 15 3.61 15.84 6.01
CA THR A 15 3.63 15.93 7.48
C THR A 15 2.50 15.13 8.10
N ALA A 16 1.30 15.22 7.54
CA ALA A 16 0.15 14.45 8.00
C ALA A 16 0.35 12.94 7.81
N LEU A 17 0.87 12.51 6.65
CA LEU A 17 1.21 11.10 6.41
C LEU A 17 2.21 10.59 7.44
N GLN A 18 3.29 11.34 7.68
CA GLN A 18 4.30 11.01 8.67
C GLN A 18 3.68 10.82 10.06
N LEU A 19 2.91 11.80 10.54
CA LEU A 19 2.26 11.75 11.85
C LEU A 19 1.25 10.61 11.96
N PHE A 20 0.39 10.43 10.97
CA PHE A 20 -0.60 9.35 10.99
C PHE A 20 0.07 7.97 10.97
N ALA A 21 1.18 7.80 10.24
CA ALA A 21 1.92 6.54 10.15
C ALA A 21 2.72 6.21 11.42
N THR A 22 3.28 7.20 12.12
CA THR A 22 4.13 6.94 13.30
C THR A 22 3.41 7.11 14.64
N LYS A 23 2.58 8.13 14.77
CA LYS A 23 1.84 8.42 16.01
C LYS A 23 0.45 7.78 15.99
N GLY A 24 -0.17 7.71 14.82
CA GLY A 24 -1.53 7.22 14.65
C GLY A 24 -2.49 8.33 14.27
N TYR A 25 -3.52 7.98 13.50
CA TYR A 25 -4.52 8.92 13.05
C TYR A 25 -5.22 9.61 14.21
N LEU A 26 -5.75 8.86 15.18
CA LEU A 26 -6.52 9.41 16.30
C LEU A 26 -5.69 10.33 17.19
N ASP A 27 -4.43 9.97 17.45
CA ASP A 27 -3.52 10.66 18.37
C ASP A 27 -2.82 11.90 17.78
N SER A 28 -3.01 12.16 16.49
CA SER A 28 -2.46 13.33 15.80
C SER A 28 -3.50 14.45 15.70
N SER A 29 -3.10 15.73 15.75
CA SER A 29 -4.03 16.86 15.59
C SER A 29 -3.69 17.74 14.39
N THR A 30 -4.67 18.46 13.84
CA THR A 30 -4.45 19.45 12.77
C THR A 30 -3.53 20.59 13.22
N LYS A 31 -3.54 20.95 14.52
CA LYS A 31 -2.58 21.87 15.13
C LYS A 31 -1.14 21.37 15.04
N GLU A 32 -0.92 20.12 15.43
CA GLU A 32 0.40 19.48 15.38
C GLU A 32 0.91 19.38 13.93
N ILE A 33 0.05 18.98 12.99
CA ILE A 33 0.36 18.94 11.56
C ILE A 33 0.75 20.34 11.06
N ALA A 34 -0.01 21.38 11.43
CA ALA A 34 0.25 22.74 10.99
C ALA A 34 1.61 23.26 11.51
N ALA A 35 1.88 23.03 12.80
CA ALA A 35 3.14 23.40 13.43
C ALA A 35 4.35 22.73 12.75
N GLN A 36 4.29 21.42 12.52
CA GLN A 36 5.38 20.68 11.88
C GLN A 36 5.54 21.01 10.38
N ALA A 37 4.44 21.28 9.67
CA ALA A 37 4.49 21.67 8.27
C ALA A 37 4.90 23.15 8.05
N GLY A 38 5.02 23.94 9.13
CA GLY A 38 5.34 25.37 9.05
C GLY A 38 4.23 26.20 8.39
N VAL A 39 2.96 25.85 8.64
CA VAL A 39 1.78 26.54 8.09
C VAL A 39 0.78 26.89 9.19
N SER A 40 -0.22 27.73 8.89
CA SER A 40 -1.34 27.94 9.80
C SER A 40 -2.33 26.78 9.74
N GLU A 41 -2.97 26.46 10.86
CA GLU A 41 -4.01 25.44 10.91
C GLU A 41 -5.20 25.80 9.99
N ALA A 42 -5.54 27.09 9.89
CA ALA A 42 -6.54 27.59 8.96
C ALA A 42 -6.24 27.23 7.49
N LEU A 43 -4.97 27.13 7.10
CA LEU A 43 -4.60 26.72 5.75
C LEU A 43 -4.91 25.24 5.48
N ILE A 44 -4.79 24.38 6.50
CA ILE A 44 -5.20 22.97 6.40
C ILE A 44 -6.71 22.88 6.15
N PHE A 45 -7.51 23.57 6.97
CA PHE A 45 -8.95 23.61 6.78
C PHE A 45 -9.35 24.22 5.44
N LYS A 46 -8.65 25.25 4.96
CA LYS A 46 -8.88 25.81 3.63
C LYS A 46 -8.64 24.80 2.50
N HIS A 47 -7.63 23.93 2.62
CA HIS A 47 -7.30 22.97 1.57
C HIS A 47 -8.10 21.68 1.63
N PHE A 48 -8.43 21.21 2.83
CA PHE A 48 -8.96 19.86 3.05
C PHE A 48 -10.31 19.85 3.79
N GLY A 49 -10.74 20.95 4.38
CA GLY A 49 -12.00 21.06 5.11
C GLY A 49 -11.93 20.51 6.54
N ASN A 50 -11.48 19.27 6.72
CA ASN A 50 -11.31 18.63 8.03
C ASN A 50 -10.23 17.53 8.01
N LYS A 51 -9.96 16.93 9.17
CA LYS A 51 -8.94 15.89 9.35
C LYS A 51 -9.27 14.58 8.61
N ASP A 52 -10.55 14.19 8.57
CA ASP A 52 -11.01 12.99 7.83
C ASP A 52 -10.82 13.16 6.31
N ALA A 53 -11.12 14.33 5.78
CA ALA A 53 -10.94 14.67 4.38
C ALA A 53 -9.45 14.80 4.00
N LEU A 54 -8.61 15.28 4.92
CA LEU A 54 -7.15 15.22 4.78
C LEU A 54 -6.66 13.76 4.69
N LEU A 55 -7.11 12.89 5.61
CA LEU A 55 -6.80 11.45 5.56
C LEU A 55 -7.28 10.82 4.25
N ALA A 56 -8.53 11.08 3.86
CA ALA A 56 -9.09 10.56 2.62
C ALA A 56 -8.29 11.00 1.39
N HIS A 57 -7.77 12.24 1.39
CA HIS A 57 -6.89 12.71 0.33
C HIS A 57 -5.59 11.92 0.28
N ILE A 58 -4.92 11.71 1.43
CA ILE A 58 -3.68 10.93 1.54
C ILE A 58 -3.91 9.52 0.99
N VAL A 59 -4.92 8.80 1.48
CA VAL A 59 -5.21 7.42 1.08
C VAL A 59 -5.50 7.31 -0.42
N LYS A 60 -6.40 8.17 -0.95
CA LYS A 60 -6.73 8.16 -2.39
C LYS A 60 -5.52 8.51 -3.26
N SER A 61 -4.72 9.49 -2.84
CA SER A 61 -3.53 9.89 -3.59
C SER A 61 -2.44 8.81 -3.58
N GLY A 62 -2.26 8.10 -2.46
CA GLY A 62 -1.29 7.01 -2.35
C GLY A 62 -1.64 5.84 -3.27
N TYR A 63 -2.89 5.34 -3.22
CA TYR A 63 -3.31 4.29 -4.15
C TYR A 63 -3.25 4.74 -5.61
N ARG A 64 -3.63 5.99 -5.91
CA ARG A 64 -3.51 6.52 -7.27
C ARG A 64 -2.05 6.54 -7.73
N LYS A 65 -1.13 6.97 -6.87
CA LYS A 65 0.31 7.03 -7.16
C LYS A 65 0.86 5.62 -7.45
N VAL A 66 0.56 4.65 -6.58
CA VAL A 66 0.92 3.24 -6.76
C VAL A 66 0.39 2.71 -8.10
N LEU A 67 -0.91 2.89 -8.38
CA LEU A 67 -1.51 2.46 -9.65
C LEU A 67 -0.86 3.13 -10.86
N MET A 68 -0.46 4.40 -10.76
CA MET A 68 0.17 5.13 -11.86
C MET A 68 1.61 4.66 -12.13
N GLN A 69 2.38 4.40 -11.08
CA GLN A 69 3.78 3.95 -11.18
C GLN A 69 3.87 2.50 -11.66
N HIS A 70 2.90 1.66 -11.28
CA HIS A 70 2.94 0.21 -11.51
C HIS A 70 1.95 -0.30 -12.57
N LYS A 71 1.41 0.58 -13.43
CA LYS A 71 0.43 0.21 -14.49
C LYS A 71 0.85 -1.00 -15.33
N GLY A 72 2.13 -1.11 -15.65
CA GLY A 72 2.67 -2.20 -16.48
C GLY A 72 2.72 -3.55 -15.78
N MET A 73 2.83 -3.57 -14.44
CA MET A 73 2.98 -4.81 -13.67
C MET A 73 1.68 -5.61 -13.57
N MET A 74 0.54 -4.95 -13.76
CA MET A 74 -0.80 -5.57 -13.84
C MET A 74 -1.11 -6.16 -15.23
N THR A 75 -0.18 -6.05 -16.19
CA THR A 75 -0.36 -6.62 -17.52
C THR A 75 -0.15 -8.12 -17.47
N TYR A 76 -1.16 -8.91 -17.83
CA TYR A 76 -1.07 -10.36 -17.88
C TYR A 76 -0.25 -10.81 -19.10
N LYS A 77 1.02 -11.16 -18.87
CA LYS A 77 1.93 -11.72 -19.90
C LYS A 77 1.96 -13.25 -19.90
N GLY A 78 1.66 -13.86 -18.76
CA GLY A 78 1.62 -15.31 -18.56
C GLY A 78 1.44 -15.64 -17.08
N ALA A 79 0.97 -16.86 -16.80
CA ALA A 79 0.61 -17.28 -15.44
C ALA A 79 1.78 -17.23 -14.46
N LYS A 80 2.95 -17.79 -14.82
CA LYS A 80 4.15 -17.78 -13.96
C LYS A 80 4.62 -16.36 -13.66
N ASP A 81 4.73 -15.53 -14.69
CA ASP A 81 5.19 -14.13 -14.54
C ASP A 81 4.22 -13.32 -13.66
N PHE A 82 2.92 -13.53 -13.83
CA PHE A 82 1.91 -12.85 -13.02
C PHE A 82 2.03 -13.25 -11.54
N LEU A 83 2.10 -14.55 -11.24
CA LEU A 83 2.27 -15.01 -9.86
C LEU A 83 3.61 -14.54 -9.26
N ARG A 84 4.70 -14.54 -10.04
CA ARG A 84 5.99 -14.01 -9.60
C ARG A 84 5.87 -12.54 -9.20
N ASN A 85 5.24 -11.73 -10.05
CA ASN A 85 4.98 -10.32 -9.75
C ASN A 85 4.10 -10.16 -8.51
N MET A 86 3.07 -10.99 -8.34
CA MET A 86 2.21 -10.93 -7.16
C MET A 86 2.94 -11.21 -5.85
N VAL A 87 3.95 -12.07 -5.88
CA VAL A 87 4.77 -12.39 -4.71
C VAL A 87 5.78 -11.29 -4.39
N LEU A 88 6.34 -10.63 -5.42
CA LEU A 88 7.43 -9.65 -5.26
C LEU A 88 6.96 -8.20 -5.09
N LEU A 89 5.87 -7.84 -5.76
CA LEU A 89 5.36 -6.47 -5.81
C LEU A 89 5.06 -5.89 -4.42
N PRO A 90 4.40 -6.60 -3.48
CA PRO A 90 4.08 -6.03 -2.18
C PRO A 90 5.30 -5.47 -1.44
N SER A 91 6.42 -6.19 -1.41
CA SER A 91 7.66 -5.71 -0.78
C SER A 91 8.28 -4.53 -1.52
N GLN A 92 8.21 -4.50 -2.87
CA GLN A 92 8.63 -3.33 -3.64
C GLN A 92 7.79 -2.10 -3.30
N LEU A 93 6.47 -2.26 -3.18
CA LEU A 93 5.56 -1.18 -2.81
C LEU A 93 5.87 -0.65 -1.40
N VAL A 94 6.12 -1.56 -0.44
CA VAL A 94 6.51 -1.19 0.93
C VAL A 94 7.82 -0.43 0.95
N ALA A 95 8.83 -0.87 0.20
CA ALA A 95 10.11 -0.19 0.11
C ALA A 95 10.02 1.20 -0.54
N GLU A 96 9.18 1.37 -1.56
CA GLU A 96 8.99 2.64 -2.26
C GLU A 96 8.22 3.68 -1.43
N GLU A 97 7.17 3.26 -0.71
CA GLU A 97 6.29 4.16 0.05
C GLU A 97 6.05 3.67 1.50
N PRO A 98 7.10 3.55 2.34
CA PRO A 98 7.03 2.84 3.62
C PRO A 98 6.01 3.46 4.59
N LEU A 99 5.95 4.79 4.67
CA LEU A 99 4.97 5.47 5.53
C LEU A 99 3.54 5.26 5.07
N PHE A 100 3.30 5.15 3.76
CA PHE A 100 1.97 4.92 3.23
C PHE A 100 1.47 3.53 3.61
N TRP A 101 2.28 2.49 3.42
CA TRP A 101 1.88 1.12 3.76
C TRP A 101 1.79 0.91 5.27
N LYS A 102 2.66 1.54 6.06
CA LYS A 102 2.52 1.57 7.52
C LYS A 102 1.21 2.24 7.95
N LEU A 103 0.83 3.34 7.30
CA LEU A 103 -0.46 3.98 7.53
C LEU A 103 -1.63 3.06 7.14
N GLN A 104 -1.55 2.37 6.00
CA GLN A 104 -2.60 1.43 5.58
C GLN A 104 -2.81 0.32 6.61
N GLU A 105 -1.73 -0.27 7.14
CA GLU A 105 -1.84 -1.31 8.16
C GLU A 105 -2.43 -0.77 9.47
N ARG A 106 -1.98 0.41 9.95
CA ARG A 106 -2.57 1.05 11.14
C ARG A 106 -4.05 1.39 10.98
N LEU A 107 -4.52 1.55 9.74
CA LEU A 107 -5.91 1.85 9.40
C LEU A 107 -6.68 0.61 8.93
N SER A 108 -6.16 -0.61 9.12
CA SER A 108 -6.82 -1.85 8.69
C SER A 108 -8.23 -2.03 9.26
N HIS A 109 -8.51 -1.46 10.43
CA HIS A 109 -9.83 -1.45 11.07
C HIS A 109 -10.66 -0.18 10.77
N HIS A 110 -10.08 0.82 10.11
CA HIS A 110 -10.81 2.02 9.71
C HIS A 110 -11.62 1.75 8.44
N SER A 111 -12.95 1.84 8.53
CA SER A 111 -13.90 1.46 7.45
C SER A 111 -13.51 2.02 6.07
N PHE A 112 -13.26 3.33 5.97
CA PHE A 112 -12.87 3.95 4.72
C PHE A 112 -11.55 3.41 4.15
N SER A 113 -10.48 3.27 4.97
CA SER A 113 -9.18 2.81 4.48
C SER A 113 -9.25 1.35 4.07
N LYS A 114 -9.96 0.52 4.85
CA LYS A 114 -10.23 -0.88 4.51
C LYS A 114 -10.93 -0.99 3.15
N SER A 115 -12.01 -0.23 2.93
CA SER A 115 -12.70 -0.25 1.64
C SER A 115 -11.84 0.24 0.47
N GLN A 116 -10.94 1.21 0.68
CA GLN A 116 -10.01 1.63 -0.38
C GLN A 116 -8.99 0.53 -0.69
N HIS A 117 -8.47 -0.16 0.31
CA HIS A 117 -7.56 -1.29 0.12
C HIS A 117 -8.24 -2.45 -0.60
N GLU A 118 -9.47 -2.79 -0.22
CA GLU A 118 -10.27 -3.82 -0.89
C GLU A 118 -10.48 -3.50 -2.37
N LEU A 119 -10.80 -2.23 -2.71
CA LEU A 119 -10.93 -1.80 -4.09
C LEU A 119 -9.62 -1.92 -4.88
N PHE A 120 -8.48 -1.68 -4.23
CA PHE A 120 -7.16 -1.81 -4.83
C PHE A 120 -6.82 -3.28 -5.14
N ILE A 121 -7.14 -4.21 -4.25
CA ILE A 121 -6.82 -5.64 -4.42
C ILE A 121 -7.88 -6.40 -5.23
N LYS A 122 -9.14 -5.94 -5.29
CA LYS A 122 -10.26 -6.65 -5.94
C LYS A 122 -9.98 -7.18 -7.36
N PRO A 123 -9.28 -6.45 -8.25
CA PRO A 123 -8.98 -6.96 -9.60
C PRO A 123 -8.00 -8.15 -9.62
N VAL A 124 -7.23 -8.36 -8.55
CA VAL A 124 -6.12 -9.33 -8.50
C VAL A 124 -6.61 -10.77 -8.39
N GLN A 125 -7.57 -11.03 -7.49
CA GLN A 125 -8.03 -12.39 -7.17
C GLN A 125 -8.41 -13.23 -8.40
N PRO A 126 -9.28 -12.76 -9.33
CA PRO A 126 -9.64 -13.57 -10.49
C PRO A 126 -8.45 -13.86 -11.42
N ILE A 127 -7.44 -12.99 -11.46
CA ILE A 127 -6.24 -13.17 -12.29
C ILE A 127 -5.28 -14.19 -11.65
N VAL A 128 -5.10 -14.13 -10.33
CA VAL A 128 -4.34 -15.14 -9.58
C VAL A 128 -4.97 -16.52 -9.75
N HIS A 129 -6.29 -16.61 -9.59
CA HIS A 129 -7.04 -17.86 -9.81
C HIS A 129 -6.83 -18.39 -11.22
N ARG A 130 -6.99 -17.53 -12.23
CA ARG A 130 -6.74 -17.89 -13.63
C ARG A 130 -5.32 -18.42 -13.84
N ALA A 131 -4.31 -17.78 -13.25
CA ALA A 131 -2.93 -18.21 -13.36
C ALA A 131 -2.72 -19.62 -12.76
N PHE A 132 -3.30 -19.91 -11.60
CA PHE A 132 -3.23 -21.26 -11.01
C PHE A 132 -3.95 -22.33 -11.84
N VAL A 133 -5.08 -21.98 -12.47
CA VAL A 133 -5.77 -22.87 -13.42
C VAL A 133 -4.88 -23.15 -14.63
N GLU A 134 -4.30 -22.13 -15.25
CA GLU A 134 -3.43 -22.26 -16.42
C GLU A 134 -2.18 -23.10 -16.14
N LEU A 135 -1.67 -23.08 -14.90
CA LEU A 135 -0.54 -23.89 -14.47
C LEU A 135 -0.92 -25.32 -14.03
N GLY A 136 -2.22 -25.67 -14.05
CA GLY A 136 -2.67 -27.03 -13.75
C GLY A 136 -2.59 -27.42 -12.27
N PHE A 137 -2.69 -26.46 -11.34
CA PHE A 137 -2.73 -26.77 -9.91
C PHE A 137 -4.01 -27.51 -9.53
N LYS A 138 -3.92 -28.49 -8.62
CA LYS A 138 -5.06 -29.36 -8.25
C LYS A 138 -6.25 -28.61 -7.65
N ASN A 139 -6.00 -27.55 -6.87
CA ASN A 139 -7.05 -26.74 -6.22
C ASN A 139 -6.78 -25.24 -6.41
N PRO A 140 -7.01 -24.67 -7.61
CA PRO A 140 -6.64 -23.29 -7.92
C PRO A 140 -7.28 -22.24 -7.00
N GLU A 141 -8.50 -22.49 -6.55
CA GLU A 141 -9.20 -21.62 -5.59
C GLU A 141 -8.49 -21.58 -4.23
N LEU A 142 -8.14 -22.74 -3.66
CA LEU A 142 -7.43 -22.79 -2.39
C LEU A 142 -6.02 -22.21 -2.51
N GLU A 143 -5.32 -22.44 -3.62
CA GLU A 143 -4.00 -21.84 -3.86
C GLU A 143 -4.08 -20.32 -3.97
N THR A 144 -5.14 -19.80 -4.60
CA THR A 144 -5.42 -18.35 -4.68
C THR A 144 -5.64 -17.77 -3.29
N GLN A 145 -6.53 -18.36 -2.50
CA GLN A 145 -6.81 -17.90 -1.14
C GLN A 145 -5.55 -17.94 -0.27
N PHE A 146 -4.80 -19.05 -0.32
CA PHE A 146 -3.56 -19.20 0.43
C PHE A 146 -2.53 -18.14 0.03
N LEU A 147 -2.25 -17.97 -1.26
CA LEU A 147 -1.27 -17.00 -1.74
C LEU A 147 -1.62 -15.58 -1.33
N LEU A 148 -2.90 -15.18 -1.48
CA LEU A 148 -3.35 -13.84 -1.09
C LEU A 148 -3.27 -13.61 0.42
N LEU A 149 -3.61 -14.59 1.26
CA LEU A 149 -3.47 -14.50 2.71
C LEU A 149 -2.00 -14.36 3.14
N VAL A 150 -1.10 -15.13 2.53
CA VAL A 150 0.33 -15.06 2.83
C VAL A 150 0.91 -13.72 2.40
N ILE A 151 0.61 -13.26 1.18
CA ILE A 151 1.02 -11.93 0.69
C ILE A 151 0.50 -10.85 1.63
N ASP A 152 -0.79 -10.90 1.99
CA ASP A 152 -1.42 -9.93 2.87
C ASP A 152 -0.70 -9.81 4.21
N MET A 153 -0.40 -10.94 4.85
CA MET A 153 0.34 -10.95 6.10
C MET A 153 1.78 -10.44 5.93
N LEU A 154 2.45 -10.84 4.86
CA LEU A 154 3.86 -10.52 4.62
C LEU A 154 4.08 -9.00 4.51
N TRP A 155 3.33 -8.33 3.64
CA TRP A 155 3.50 -6.88 3.44
C TRP A 155 3.13 -6.08 4.69
N LYS A 156 2.13 -6.53 5.46
CA LYS A 156 1.72 -5.86 6.72
C LYS A 156 2.82 -5.92 7.75
N LYS A 157 3.41 -7.10 7.94
CA LYS A 157 4.53 -7.31 8.86
C LYS A 157 5.75 -6.52 8.42
N GLU A 158 6.07 -6.51 7.13
CA GLU A 158 7.16 -5.72 6.58
C GLU A 158 6.94 -4.21 6.79
N ALA A 159 5.73 -3.69 6.50
CA ALA A 159 5.40 -2.27 6.66
C ALA A 159 5.44 -1.80 8.12
N CYS A 160 5.18 -2.69 9.08
CA CYS A 160 5.34 -2.42 10.50
C CYS A 160 6.80 -2.49 10.98
N GLY A 161 7.70 -3.11 10.20
CA GLY A 161 9.05 -3.45 10.62
C GLY A 161 9.09 -4.64 11.58
N ASP A 162 8.04 -5.49 11.59
CA ASP A 162 7.95 -6.69 12.43
C ASP A 162 8.83 -7.83 11.89
N ILE A 163 9.20 -7.76 10.61
CA ILE A 163 10.05 -8.73 9.92
C ILE A 163 11.08 -8.00 9.05
N GLU A 164 12.28 -8.57 8.98
CA GLU A 164 13.38 -8.07 8.13
C GLU A 164 13.62 -8.99 6.92
N ASN A 165 13.05 -10.20 6.94
CA ASN A 165 13.30 -11.28 5.98
C ASN A 165 12.16 -11.46 4.95
N ALA A 166 11.46 -10.37 4.62
CA ALA A 166 10.30 -10.43 3.72
C ALA A 166 10.69 -10.93 2.31
N ALA A 167 11.88 -10.54 1.82
CA ALA A 167 12.39 -10.96 0.52
C ALA A 167 12.72 -12.46 0.47
N GLU A 168 13.26 -13.03 1.54
CA GLU A 168 13.54 -14.46 1.67
C GLU A 168 12.23 -15.26 1.71
N LEU A 169 11.24 -14.79 2.47
CA LEU A 169 9.90 -15.41 2.52
C LEU A 169 9.21 -15.36 1.15
N ALA A 170 9.28 -14.22 0.43
CA ALA A 170 8.81 -14.11 -0.94
C ALA A 170 9.54 -15.09 -1.88
N SER A 171 10.84 -15.28 -1.70
CA SER A 171 11.63 -16.25 -2.47
C SER A 171 11.24 -17.71 -2.16
N LEU A 172 10.86 -18.03 -0.93
CA LEU A 172 10.31 -19.35 -0.57
C LEU A 172 8.97 -19.61 -1.27
N ILE A 173 8.11 -18.60 -1.38
CA ILE A 173 6.84 -18.71 -2.10
C ILE A 173 7.08 -18.95 -3.60
N GLN A 174 8.06 -18.24 -4.19
CA GLN A 174 8.43 -18.49 -5.60
C GLN A 174 8.91 -19.92 -5.83
N LYS A 175 9.74 -20.47 -4.91
CA LYS A 175 10.18 -21.86 -4.97
C LYS A 175 9.02 -22.85 -4.80
N LYS A 176 8.09 -22.59 -3.88
CA LYS A 176 6.88 -23.43 -3.68
C LYS A 176 6.10 -23.62 -4.98
N TYR A 177 5.98 -22.55 -5.76
CA TYR A 177 5.15 -22.50 -6.96
C TYR A 177 5.93 -22.66 -8.27
N ASP A 178 7.22 -22.99 -8.22
CA ASP A 178 8.10 -23.11 -9.40
C ASP A 178 8.05 -21.86 -10.31
N LEU A 179 8.12 -20.69 -9.66
CA LEU A 179 8.03 -19.37 -10.30
C LEU A 179 9.40 -18.77 -10.63
N THR A 180 10.51 -19.44 -10.33
CA THR A 180 11.85 -18.97 -10.69
C THR A 180 12.10 -19.15 -12.17
#